data_AF-A0A348Z5S4-F1
#
_entry.id   AF-A0A348Z5S4-F1
#
_cell.length_a   1.000
_cell.length_b   1.000
_cell.length_c   1.000
_cell.angle_alpha   90.00
_cell.angle_beta   90.00
_cell.angle_gamma   90.00
#
_symmetry.space_group_name_H-M   'P 1'
#
loop_
_entity.id
_entity.type
_entity.pdbx_description
1 polymer ?
#
loop_
_entity_poly.entity_id
_entity_poly.type
_entity_poly.pdbx_seq_one_letter_code
_entity_poly.pdbx_strand_id
1 'polypeptide(L)'
;MKINKFLLCSVAFVMVTGTVIMGGCKNKDKEIVLSENVAKDIQVEENEIEKYIKEGNKFLEEKKYAEARKSYEAAITKGKNDKQIYTDIKDEYIKKKRYDDAYYIIKLAIDNKVDTENMEKILTSIRVKMEGIELSYDIYEDDLSFVLPEEVEVIVDNNKIKDYVLWEKSKIDILNQPGQYSYNGVTKEYGRNVHATLNIKENMYDSRIGYVKDIYTDNNVIYISFDEVEFYTGEDALVEAKKDNKAIKEEDGTYIVYDDYYIRNSVVETKVYEVSKDVAMNLLAYEVNPDNNKIDFQTVNYDTFKKHIDKYKKNTSAERALLCKVDMKNSIVASISRQFTP
;
A
#
# COMPACT_ATOMS: atom_id res chain seq x y z
N MET A 1 11.34 49.02 35.57
CA MET A 1 10.33 49.95 36.18
C MET A 1 9.05 49.15 36.40
N LYS A 2 8.45 49.17 37.62
CA LYS A 2 7.13 48.59 38.03
C LYS A 2 6.87 47.13 37.59
N ILE A 3 6.82 46.09 38.44
CA ILE A 3 6.49 45.91 39.88
C ILE A 3 4.99 46.11 40.21
N ASN A 4 4.25 45.00 40.35
CA ASN A 4 3.34 44.63 41.48
C ASN A 4 2.43 43.43 41.08
N LYS A 5 1.81 42.63 41.97
CA LYS A 5 2.20 42.03 43.29
C LYS A 5 0.98 41.27 43.87
N PHE A 6 1.15 40.02 44.30
CA PHE A 6 0.77 39.44 45.63
C PHE A 6 1.24 37.96 45.65
N LEU A 7 1.87 37.33 46.66
CA LEU A 7 1.74 37.30 48.14
C LEU A 7 0.48 36.54 48.63
N LEU A 8 0.46 35.74 49.72
CA LEU A 8 1.46 35.08 50.62
C LEU A 8 0.66 34.07 51.50
N CYS A 9 1.11 33.00 52.19
CA CYS A 9 2.36 32.25 52.42
C CYS A 9 1.99 30.73 52.39
N SER A 10 2.52 29.69 53.07
CA SER A 10 3.69 29.30 53.92
C SER A 10 3.67 27.75 53.94
N VAL A 11 4.73 26.97 53.74
CA VAL A 11 6.05 26.86 54.40
C VAL A 11 6.00 26.34 55.85
N ALA A 12 6.33 25.05 56.02
CA ALA A 12 7.00 24.48 57.18
C ALA A 12 7.83 23.25 56.74
N PHE A 13 9.07 23.14 57.21
CA PHE A 13 10.08 22.18 56.75
C PHE A 13 10.98 21.80 57.94
N VAL A 14 11.28 20.51 58.15
CA VAL A 14 12.36 20.02 59.04
C VAL A 14 12.89 18.70 58.49
N MET A 15 14.19 18.46 58.66
CA MET A 15 14.96 17.41 57.97
C MET A 15 15.08 16.11 58.77
N VAL A 16 15.42 15.03 58.06
CA VAL A 16 16.03 13.83 58.65
C VAL A 16 17.51 14.09 58.94
N THR A 17 17.91 13.95 60.20
CA THR A 17 19.31 13.74 60.62
C THR A 17 19.31 12.83 61.84
N GLY A 18 20.26 11.89 61.93
CA GLY A 18 20.37 11.02 63.11
C GLY A 18 21.81 10.62 63.39
N THR A 19 22.12 10.45 64.68
CA THR A 19 23.32 9.74 65.15
C THR A 19 23.05 9.07 66.50
N VAL A 20 23.74 7.95 66.71
CA VAL A 20 23.57 6.98 67.81
C VAL A 20 24.17 7.47 69.12
N ILE A 21 23.47 7.24 70.25
CA ILE A 21 24.08 6.79 71.52
C ILE A 21 23.20 5.63 72.08
N MET A 22 23.83 4.71 72.82
CA MET A 22 23.32 3.38 73.23
C MET A 22 22.29 3.45 74.38
N GLY A 23 21.35 2.49 74.47
CA GLY A 23 20.30 2.54 75.49
C GLY A 23 19.44 1.28 75.76
N GLY A 24 19.90 0.06 75.43
CA GLY A 24 19.28 -1.19 75.90
C GLY A 24 18.04 -1.70 75.13
N CYS A 25 18.02 -3.00 74.82
CA CYS A 25 16.89 -3.65 74.15
C CYS A 25 15.73 -3.94 75.12
N LYS A 26 14.51 -3.58 74.71
CA LYS A 26 13.32 -4.39 74.95
C LYS A 26 12.54 -4.47 73.65
N ASN A 27 12.30 -5.68 73.16
CA ASN A 27 11.47 -5.88 71.97
C ASN A 27 10.05 -5.37 72.29
N LYS A 28 9.61 -4.39 71.51
CA LYS A 28 8.20 -4.19 71.21
C LYS A 28 8.08 -4.44 69.72
N ASP A 29 7.55 -5.60 69.39
CA ASP A 29 7.20 -5.93 68.02
C ASP A 29 6.23 -4.85 67.51
N LYS A 30 6.54 -4.27 66.35
CA LYS A 30 5.64 -3.33 65.69
C LYS A 30 4.54 -4.14 65.02
N GLU A 31 3.55 -4.51 65.82
CA GLU A 31 2.30 -5.07 65.33
C GLU A 31 1.70 -4.08 64.33
N ILE A 32 1.72 -4.44 63.04
CA ILE A 32 1.09 -3.68 61.98
C ILE A 32 -0.41 -3.96 62.09
N VAL A 33 -1.09 -3.22 62.96
CA VAL A 33 -2.54 -3.28 63.12
C VAL A 33 -3.19 -2.71 61.85
N LEU A 34 -3.39 -3.60 60.87
CA LEU A 34 -4.39 -3.40 59.82
C LEU A 34 -5.74 -3.22 60.54
N SER A 35 -6.26 -2.00 60.54
CA SER A 35 -7.58 -1.72 61.11
C SER A 35 -8.63 -2.59 60.44
N GLU A 36 -9.53 -3.20 61.22
CA GLU A 36 -10.54 -4.16 60.73
C GLU A 36 -11.32 -3.69 59.49
N ASN A 37 -11.55 -2.37 59.38
CA ASN A 37 -12.24 -1.77 58.24
C ASN A 37 -11.53 -2.08 56.92
N VAL A 38 -10.20 -1.89 56.84
CA VAL A 38 -9.43 -2.16 55.61
C VAL A 38 -9.53 -3.63 55.18
N ALA A 39 -9.53 -4.56 56.15
CA ALA A 39 -9.71 -5.99 55.85
C ALA A 39 -11.14 -6.30 55.36
N LYS A 40 -12.16 -5.64 55.91
CA LYS A 40 -13.56 -5.77 55.48
C LYS A 40 -13.80 -5.14 54.12
N ASP A 41 -13.21 -3.98 53.84
CA ASP A 41 -13.33 -3.25 52.58
C ASP A 41 -12.71 -4.07 51.43
N ILE A 42 -11.53 -4.66 51.64
CA ILE A 42 -10.90 -5.61 50.70
C ILE A 42 -11.80 -6.82 50.46
N GLN A 43 -12.32 -7.46 51.52
CA GLN A 43 -13.22 -8.60 51.36
C GLN A 43 -14.51 -8.25 50.61
N VAL A 44 -15.08 -7.06 50.80
CA VAL A 44 -16.26 -6.61 50.03
C VAL A 44 -15.90 -6.46 48.54
N GLU A 45 -14.74 -5.88 48.22
CA GLU A 45 -14.28 -5.70 46.84
C GLU A 45 -13.97 -7.04 46.14
N GLU A 46 -13.32 -7.98 46.83
CA GLU A 46 -13.09 -9.36 46.34
C GLU A 46 -14.41 -10.08 46.02
N ASN A 47 -15.42 -9.96 46.90
CA ASN A 47 -16.75 -10.54 46.68
C ASN A 47 -17.51 -9.87 45.50
N GLU A 48 -17.35 -8.57 45.28
CA GLU A 48 -17.90 -7.89 44.11
C GLU A 48 -17.23 -8.33 42.80
N ILE A 49 -15.90 -8.46 42.80
CA ILE A 49 -15.12 -8.97 41.64
C ILE A 49 -15.58 -10.37 41.26
N GLU A 50 -15.63 -11.29 42.22
CA GLU A 50 -16.01 -12.69 41.97
C GLU A 50 -17.46 -12.80 41.44
N LYS A 51 -18.38 -11.97 41.98
CA LYS A 51 -19.74 -11.85 41.46
C LYS A 51 -19.76 -11.39 40.01
N TYR A 52 -19.03 -10.33 39.64
CA TYR A 52 -18.99 -9.83 38.27
C TYR A 52 -18.40 -10.84 37.28
N ILE A 53 -17.37 -11.61 37.68
CA ILE A 53 -16.84 -12.71 36.86
C ILE A 53 -17.89 -13.81 36.68
N LYS A 54 -18.61 -14.21 37.73
CA LYS A 54 -19.71 -15.19 37.65
C LYS A 54 -20.85 -14.73 36.73
N GLU A 55 -21.23 -13.46 36.78
CA GLU A 55 -22.22 -12.87 35.87
C GLU A 55 -21.71 -12.87 34.41
N GLY A 56 -20.46 -12.47 34.18
CA GLY A 56 -19.82 -12.50 32.86
C GLY A 56 -19.78 -13.90 32.25
N ASN A 57 -19.36 -14.90 33.03
CA ASN A 57 -19.33 -16.31 32.62
C ASN A 57 -20.73 -16.82 32.24
N LYS A 58 -21.76 -16.46 33.02
CA LYS A 58 -23.15 -16.82 32.70
C LYS A 58 -23.62 -16.20 31.38
N PHE A 59 -23.38 -14.90 31.17
CA PHE A 59 -23.74 -14.25 29.91
C PHE A 59 -22.97 -14.83 28.71
N LEU A 60 -21.71 -15.24 28.91
CA LEU A 60 -20.89 -15.89 27.89
C LEU A 60 -21.43 -17.28 27.49
N GLU A 61 -21.94 -18.07 28.43
CA GLU A 61 -22.69 -19.31 28.13
C GLU A 61 -24.01 -19.03 27.39
N GLU A 62 -24.73 -17.98 27.80
CA GLU A 62 -25.97 -17.53 27.14
C GLU A 62 -25.71 -16.85 25.77
N LYS A 63 -24.46 -16.76 25.31
CA LYS A 63 -24.01 -16.08 24.07
C LYS A 63 -24.33 -14.58 24.01
N LYS A 64 -24.54 -13.97 25.17
CA LYS A 64 -24.80 -12.54 25.39
C LYS A 64 -23.47 -11.81 25.54
N TYR A 65 -22.72 -11.74 24.44
CA TYR A 65 -21.31 -11.32 24.49
C TYR A 65 -21.11 -9.87 24.94
N ALA A 66 -22.05 -8.97 24.63
CA ALA A 66 -22.00 -7.58 25.08
C ALA A 66 -22.24 -7.45 26.60
N GLU A 67 -23.21 -8.18 27.14
CA GLU A 67 -23.48 -8.23 28.58
C GLU A 67 -22.35 -8.94 29.34
N ALA A 68 -21.79 -10.02 28.78
CA ALA A 68 -20.62 -10.71 29.34
C ALA A 68 -19.43 -9.76 29.46
N ARG A 69 -19.09 -9.08 28.35
CA ARG A 69 -18.03 -8.07 28.30
C ARG A 69 -18.24 -6.96 29.32
N LYS A 70 -19.47 -6.44 29.45
CA LYS A 70 -19.80 -5.41 30.44
C LYS A 70 -19.59 -5.86 31.89
N SER A 71 -19.97 -7.10 32.23
CA SER A 71 -19.70 -7.65 33.57
C SER A 71 -18.20 -7.88 33.81
N TYR A 72 -17.44 -8.34 32.81
CA TYR A 72 -15.99 -8.49 32.90
C TYR A 72 -15.25 -7.15 33.02
N GLU A 73 -15.65 -6.12 32.27
CA GLU A 73 -15.12 -4.76 32.39
C GLU A 73 -15.40 -4.17 33.79
N ALA A 74 -16.52 -4.52 34.44
CA ALA A 74 -16.80 -4.14 35.83
C ALA A 74 -15.87 -4.83 36.84
N ALA A 75 -15.61 -6.14 36.67
CA ALA A 75 -14.63 -6.86 37.49
C ALA A 75 -13.21 -6.28 37.35
N ILE A 76 -12.80 -5.98 36.11
CA ILE A 76 -11.51 -5.35 35.79
C ILE A 76 -11.43 -3.92 36.33
N THR A 77 -12.53 -3.16 36.34
CA THR A 77 -12.54 -1.80 36.91
C THR A 77 -12.24 -1.81 38.41
N LYS A 78 -12.70 -2.85 39.11
CA LYS A 78 -12.45 -3.09 40.54
C LYS A 78 -11.03 -3.58 40.78
N GLY A 79 -10.71 -4.79 40.31
CA GLY A 79 -9.39 -5.41 40.49
C GLY A 79 -8.35 -4.95 39.47
N LYS A 80 -8.29 -3.64 39.15
CA LYS A 80 -7.57 -3.09 37.98
C LYS A 80 -6.11 -3.53 37.85
N ASN A 81 -5.42 -3.72 38.97
CA ASN A 81 -3.99 -4.06 39.00
C ASN A 81 -3.74 -5.56 39.17
N ASP A 82 -4.78 -6.39 39.37
CA ASP A 82 -4.63 -7.82 39.55
C ASP A 82 -4.57 -8.54 38.20
N LYS A 83 -3.40 -9.14 37.94
CA LYS A 83 -3.11 -10.00 36.79
C LYS A 83 -4.10 -11.16 36.64
N GLN A 84 -4.54 -11.76 37.75
CA GLN A 84 -5.29 -13.02 37.74
C GLN A 84 -6.65 -12.84 37.05
N ILE A 85 -7.35 -11.74 37.35
CA ILE A 85 -8.65 -11.38 36.75
C ILE A 85 -8.56 -11.33 35.22
N TYR A 86 -7.56 -10.64 34.65
CA TYR A 86 -7.38 -10.59 33.19
C TYR A 86 -7.11 -11.97 32.60
N THR A 87 -6.28 -12.79 33.26
CA THR A 87 -5.98 -14.14 32.75
C THR A 87 -7.18 -15.08 32.82
N ASP A 88 -7.97 -15.05 33.89
CA ASP A 88 -9.14 -15.91 34.06
C ASP A 88 -10.22 -15.58 33.01
N ILE A 89 -10.55 -14.29 32.87
CA ILE A 89 -11.54 -13.80 31.90
C ILE A 89 -11.10 -14.13 30.47
N LYS A 90 -9.82 -13.92 30.13
CA LYS A 90 -9.25 -14.32 28.84
C LYS A 90 -9.36 -15.83 28.61
N ASP A 91 -9.16 -16.67 29.62
CA ASP A 91 -9.27 -18.13 29.45
C ASP A 91 -10.72 -18.58 29.27
N GLU A 92 -11.71 -17.94 29.91
CA GLU A 92 -13.13 -18.21 29.62
C GLU A 92 -13.50 -17.87 28.17
N TYR A 93 -13.07 -16.72 27.65
CA TYR A 93 -13.25 -16.37 26.24
C TYR A 93 -12.53 -17.34 25.29
N ILE A 94 -11.31 -17.79 25.62
CA ILE A 94 -10.57 -18.80 24.83
C ILE A 94 -11.31 -20.15 24.81
N LYS A 95 -11.90 -20.60 25.92
CA LYS A 95 -12.73 -21.83 25.95
C LYS A 95 -13.92 -21.77 24.98
N LYS A 96 -14.44 -20.57 24.69
CA LYS A 96 -15.51 -20.34 23.70
C LYS A 96 -15.01 -19.99 22.29
N LYS A 97 -13.68 -20.01 22.05
CA LYS A 97 -13.03 -19.55 20.81
C LYS A 97 -13.31 -18.08 20.46
N ARG A 98 -13.67 -17.25 21.44
CA ARG A 98 -13.89 -15.80 21.32
C ARG A 98 -12.54 -15.07 21.37
N TYR A 99 -11.70 -15.28 20.37
CA TYR A 99 -10.32 -14.78 20.40
C TYR A 99 -10.23 -13.25 20.34
N ASP A 100 -11.18 -12.57 19.69
CA ASP A 100 -11.31 -11.11 19.72
C ASP A 100 -11.50 -10.55 21.14
N ASP A 101 -12.42 -11.11 21.92
CA ASP A 101 -12.64 -10.66 23.30
C ASP A 101 -11.45 -11.02 24.19
N ALA A 102 -10.86 -12.21 24.02
CA ALA A 102 -9.66 -12.61 24.74
C ALA A 102 -8.47 -11.69 24.44
N TYR A 103 -8.31 -11.27 23.19
CA TYR A 103 -7.32 -10.27 22.78
C TYR A 103 -7.59 -8.91 23.43
N TYR A 104 -8.84 -8.44 23.40
CA TYR A 104 -9.26 -7.18 24.01
C TYR A 104 -8.96 -7.13 25.52
N ILE A 105 -9.26 -8.19 26.26
CA ILE A 105 -9.02 -8.27 27.71
C ILE A 105 -7.51 -8.19 28.04
N ILE A 106 -6.64 -8.75 27.20
CA ILE A 106 -5.18 -8.67 27.41
C ILE A 106 -4.60 -7.33 26.93
N LYS A 107 -5.18 -6.72 25.89
CA LYS A 107 -4.88 -5.33 25.51
C LYS A 107 -5.22 -4.35 26.65
N LEU A 108 -6.38 -4.51 27.31
CA LEU A 108 -6.72 -3.76 28.52
C LEU A 108 -5.69 -3.93 29.64
N ALA A 109 -5.14 -5.13 29.86
CA ALA A 109 -4.11 -5.36 30.86
C ALA A 109 -2.83 -4.56 30.55
N ILE A 110 -2.41 -4.55 29.28
CA ILE A 110 -1.24 -3.81 28.80
C ILE A 110 -1.47 -2.30 28.91
N ASP A 111 -2.66 -1.81 28.54
CA ASP A 111 -3.06 -0.41 28.71
C ASP A 111 -3.04 0.01 30.18
N ASN A 112 -3.54 -0.85 31.07
CA ASN A 112 -3.52 -0.67 32.53
C ASN A 112 -2.15 -0.96 33.19
N LYS A 113 -1.12 -1.29 32.39
CA LYS A 113 0.28 -1.53 32.82
C LYS A 113 0.47 -2.74 33.75
N VAL A 114 -0.41 -3.72 33.66
CA VAL A 114 -0.34 -4.98 34.41
C VAL A 114 0.54 -5.98 33.66
N ASP A 115 1.72 -6.29 34.22
CA ASP A 115 2.63 -7.35 33.76
C ASP A 115 2.87 -7.36 32.23
N THR A 116 3.20 -6.19 31.68
CA THR A 116 3.16 -5.91 30.23
C THR A 116 4.01 -6.88 29.41
N GLU A 117 5.21 -7.25 29.86
CA GLU A 117 6.11 -8.16 29.14
C GLU A 117 5.50 -9.57 28.96
N ASN A 118 4.77 -10.06 29.96
CA ASN A 118 4.08 -11.34 29.87
C ASN A 118 2.72 -11.23 29.15
N MET A 119 2.00 -10.11 29.35
CA MET A 119 0.74 -9.87 28.64
C MET A 119 0.95 -9.74 27.12
N GLU A 120 2.03 -9.12 26.64
CA GLU A 120 2.38 -9.08 25.19
C GLU A 120 2.64 -10.47 24.60
N LYS A 121 3.27 -11.37 25.36
CA LYS A 121 3.48 -12.78 24.97
C LYS A 121 2.14 -13.52 24.89
N ILE A 122 1.25 -13.30 25.85
CA ILE A 122 -0.11 -13.85 25.84
C ILE A 122 -0.90 -13.28 24.64
N LEU A 123 -0.85 -11.96 24.40
CA LEU A 123 -1.52 -11.27 23.30
C LEU A 123 -1.11 -11.88 21.94
N THR A 124 0.20 -12.06 21.74
CA THR A 124 0.77 -12.74 20.57
C THR A 124 0.26 -14.18 20.43
N SER A 125 0.15 -14.93 21.54
CA SER A 125 -0.38 -16.30 21.55
C SER A 125 -1.89 -16.42 21.27
N ILE A 126 -2.62 -15.30 21.30
CA ILE A 126 -4.03 -15.20 20.90
C ILE A 126 -4.12 -14.81 19.42
N ARG A 127 -3.32 -13.83 18.98
CA ARG A 127 -3.24 -13.38 17.57
C ARG A 127 -2.99 -14.52 16.59
N VAL A 128 -2.10 -15.46 16.90
CA VAL A 128 -1.82 -16.64 16.04
C VAL A 128 -2.96 -17.67 15.96
N LYS A 129 -4.10 -17.44 16.64
CA LYS A 129 -5.33 -18.25 16.57
C LYS A 129 -6.49 -17.48 15.93
N MET A 130 -6.28 -16.20 15.62
CA MET A 130 -7.24 -15.33 14.95
C MET A 130 -7.03 -15.42 13.43
N GLU A 131 -8.02 -14.99 12.66
CA GLU A 131 -7.92 -14.93 11.19
C GLU A 131 -6.79 -13.97 10.77
N GLY A 132 -6.01 -14.36 9.77
CA GLY A 132 -4.99 -13.51 9.14
C GLY A 132 -5.54 -12.80 7.92
N ILE A 133 -4.89 -11.71 7.51
CA ILE A 133 -5.23 -10.95 6.31
C ILE A 133 -4.08 -11.08 5.31
N GLU A 134 -4.33 -11.79 4.22
CA GLU A 134 -3.38 -11.96 3.12
C GLU A 134 -3.67 -10.93 2.02
N LEU A 135 -2.63 -10.19 1.61
CA LEU A 135 -2.69 -9.17 0.57
C LEU A 135 -1.64 -9.48 -0.50
N SER A 136 -1.98 -9.27 -1.77
CA SER A 136 -1.05 -9.41 -2.89
C SER A 136 -1.12 -8.19 -3.79
N TYR A 137 0.05 -7.67 -4.16
CA TYR A 137 0.21 -6.50 -5.02
C TYR A 137 1.20 -6.81 -6.14
N ASP A 138 0.91 -6.30 -7.32
CA ASP A 138 1.71 -6.51 -8.53
C ASP A 138 2.00 -5.14 -9.15
N ILE A 139 3.26 -4.71 -9.08
CA ILE A 139 3.75 -3.46 -9.64
C ILE A 139 4.91 -3.71 -10.61
N TYR A 140 5.31 -2.68 -11.34
CA TYR A 140 6.55 -2.68 -12.10
C TYR A 140 7.64 -1.92 -11.34
N GLU A 141 8.90 -2.23 -11.61
CA GLU A 141 10.03 -1.47 -11.10
C GLU A 141 9.94 0.01 -11.54
N ASP A 142 10.47 0.90 -10.69
CA ASP A 142 10.34 2.37 -10.77
C ASP A 142 8.92 2.92 -10.53
N ASP A 143 7.92 2.11 -10.17
CA ASP A 143 6.66 2.63 -9.63
C ASP A 143 6.84 3.16 -8.19
N LEU A 144 7.32 4.39 -8.11
CA LEU A 144 7.53 5.13 -6.87
C LEU A 144 6.22 5.60 -6.21
N SER A 145 5.05 5.29 -6.77
CA SER A 145 3.75 5.68 -6.22
C SER A 145 3.17 4.66 -5.24
N PHE A 146 3.64 3.41 -5.27
CA PHE A 146 3.11 2.33 -4.43
C PHE A 146 3.42 2.54 -2.94
N VAL A 147 2.38 2.40 -2.12
CA VAL A 147 2.44 2.38 -0.65
C VAL A 147 1.63 1.21 -0.11
N LEU A 148 2.05 0.64 1.03
CA LEU A 148 1.25 -0.33 1.77
C LEU A 148 -0.03 0.34 2.29
N PRO A 149 -1.17 -0.37 2.36
CA PRO A 149 -2.42 0.23 2.82
C PRO A 149 -2.35 0.62 4.30
N GLU A 150 -2.91 1.79 4.63
CA GLU A 150 -3.06 2.23 6.02
C GLU A 150 -4.22 1.53 6.74
N GLU A 151 -5.27 1.12 6.00
CA GLU A 151 -6.48 0.47 6.51
C GLU A 151 -6.73 -0.86 5.79
N VAL A 152 -7.23 -1.86 6.53
CA VAL A 152 -7.70 -3.16 6.01
C VAL A 152 -9.08 -3.49 6.56
N GLU A 153 -9.80 -4.36 5.85
CA GLU A 153 -11.08 -4.88 6.33
C GLU A 153 -10.87 -6.13 7.20
N VAL A 154 -11.45 -6.14 8.40
CA VAL A 154 -11.43 -7.24 9.36
C VAL A 154 -12.83 -7.78 9.58
N ILE A 155 -12.96 -9.10 9.79
CA ILE A 155 -14.23 -9.72 10.20
C ILE A 155 -14.24 -9.89 11.71
N VAL A 156 -15.22 -9.28 12.38
CA VAL A 156 -15.45 -9.35 13.83
C VAL A 156 -16.95 -9.54 14.08
N ASP A 157 -17.33 -10.62 14.77
CA ASP A 157 -18.73 -10.99 15.02
C ASP A 157 -19.62 -10.99 13.76
N ASN A 158 -19.04 -11.52 12.66
CA ASN A 158 -19.60 -11.55 11.30
C ASN A 158 -19.80 -10.17 10.63
N ASN A 159 -19.36 -9.08 11.26
CA ASN A 159 -19.38 -7.74 10.68
C ASN A 159 -18.03 -7.43 10.01
N LYS A 160 -18.09 -6.76 8.86
CA LYS A 160 -16.93 -6.16 8.19
C LYS A 160 -16.65 -4.80 8.84
N ILE A 161 -15.44 -4.61 9.35
CA ILE A 161 -14.99 -3.38 10.02
C ILE A 161 -13.65 -2.96 9.40
N LYS A 162 -13.36 -1.66 9.33
CA LYS A 162 -12.01 -1.19 8.98
C LYS A 162 -11.14 -1.05 10.23
N ASP A 163 -9.88 -1.47 10.14
CA ASP A 163 -8.86 -1.28 11.18
C ASP A 163 -7.53 -0.83 10.56
N TYR A 164 -6.74 -0.05 11.29
CA TYR A 164 -5.46 0.52 10.83
C TYR A 164 -4.33 -0.49 10.94
N VAL A 165 -3.45 -0.58 9.94
CA VAL A 165 -2.31 -1.50 9.97
C VAL A 165 -1.05 -0.83 10.51
N LEU A 166 -0.51 -1.40 11.59
CA LEU A 166 0.82 -1.11 12.12
C LEU A 166 1.83 -2.04 11.44
N TRP A 167 2.45 -1.56 10.36
CA TRP A 167 3.47 -2.29 9.60
C TRP A 167 4.82 -2.34 10.34
N GLU A 168 5.47 -3.51 10.39
CA GLU A 168 6.81 -3.68 10.96
C GLU A 168 7.87 -2.87 10.21
N LYS A 169 7.70 -2.77 8.88
CA LYS A 169 8.48 -1.89 8.00
C LYS A 169 7.55 -1.20 7.00
N SER A 170 7.18 0.06 7.27
CA SER A 170 6.33 0.86 6.39
C SER A 170 7.06 1.46 5.19
N LYS A 171 8.38 1.66 5.26
CA LYS A 171 9.18 2.25 4.17
C LYS A 171 9.64 1.18 3.17
N ILE A 172 9.29 1.37 1.90
CA ILE A 172 9.72 0.50 0.80
C ILE A 172 10.94 1.13 0.10
N ASP A 173 12.14 0.67 0.47
CA ASP A 173 13.42 1.17 -0.07
C ASP A 173 13.86 0.50 -1.38
N ILE A 174 12.96 -0.27 -2.01
CA ILE A 174 13.30 -1.32 -3.00
C ILE A 174 12.41 -1.30 -4.26
N LEU A 175 11.68 -0.22 -4.52
CA LEU A 175 10.74 -0.11 -5.66
C LEU A 175 11.42 -0.19 -7.05
N ASN A 176 12.75 -0.24 -7.09
CA ASN A 176 13.58 -0.37 -8.30
C ASN A 176 14.32 -1.73 -8.37
N GLN A 177 13.85 -2.75 -7.66
CA GLN A 177 14.41 -4.10 -7.72
C GLN A 177 13.28 -5.12 -8.02
N PRO A 178 13.32 -5.79 -9.17
CA PRO A 178 12.41 -6.90 -9.47
C PRO A 178 12.56 -8.05 -8.47
N GLY A 179 11.44 -8.65 -8.08
CA GLY A 179 11.41 -9.73 -7.10
C GLY A 179 10.08 -9.84 -6.36
N GLN A 180 10.02 -10.76 -5.41
CA GLN A 180 8.90 -10.92 -4.49
C GLN A 180 9.35 -10.52 -3.09
N TYR A 181 8.59 -9.63 -2.46
CA TYR A 181 8.89 -9.06 -1.15
C TYR A 181 7.71 -9.23 -0.20
N SER A 182 8.01 -9.38 1.09
CA SER A 182 7.04 -9.68 2.12
C SER A 182 7.06 -8.62 3.21
N TYR A 183 5.88 -8.18 3.62
CA TYR A 183 5.67 -7.21 4.69
C TYR A 183 4.70 -7.79 5.71
N ASN A 184 5.07 -7.74 6.98
CA ASN A 184 4.19 -8.11 8.09
C ASN A 184 3.70 -6.85 8.81
N GLY A 185 2.45 -6.90 9.25
CA GLY A 185 1.82 -5.85 10.04
C GLY A 185 0.78 -6.41 11.00
N VAL A 186 0.25 -5.54 11.84
CA VAL A 186 -0.74 -5.88 12.87
C VAL A 186 -1.86 -4.86 12.84
N THR A 187 -3.12 -5.27 12.81
CA THR A 187 -4.22 -4.30 12.91
C THR A 187 -4.32 -3.74 14.33
N LYS A 188 -4.51 -2.43 14.44
CA LYS A 188 -4.31 -1.64 15.67
C LYS A 188 -5.35 -1.95 16.75
N GLU A 189 -6.61 -2.12 16.37
CA GLU A 189 -7.70 -2.33 17.33
C GLU A 189 -7.99 -3.81 17.58
N TYR A 190 -7.95 -4.65 16.55
CA TYR A 190 -8.33 -6.06 16.58
C TYR A 190 -7.15 -7.05 16.44
N GLY A 191 -5.91 -6.57 16.40
CA GLY A 191 -4.71 -7.41 16.48
C GLY A 191 -4.49 -8.40 15.33
N ARG A 192 -5.26 -8.31 14.24
CA ARG A 192 -5.19 -9.27 13.12
C ARG A 192 -3.77 -9.23 12.54
N ASN A 193 -3.21 -10.40 12.26
CA ASN A 193 -1.94 -10.49 11.54
C ASN A 193 -2.21 -10.10 10.08
N VAL A 194 -1.42 -9.18 9.54
CA VAL A 194 -1.51 -8.75 8.14
C VAL A 194 -0.22 -9.15 7.44
N HIS A 195 -0.34 -9.83 6.32
CA HIS A 195 0.78 -10.23 5.46
C HIS A 195 0.53 -9.66 4.07
N ALA A 196 1.50 -8.90 3.54
CA ALA A 196 1.44 -8.35 2.20
C ALA A 196 2.62 -8.85 1.36
N THR A 197 2.28 -9.53 0.27
CA THR A 197 3.19 -9.89 -0.82
C THR A 197 3.22 -8.77 -1.85
N LEU A 198 4.40 -8.26 -2.16
CA LEU A 198 4.64 -7.29 -3.23
C LEU A 198 5.50 -7.93 -4.32
N ASN A 199 4.90 -8.14 -5.49
CA ASN A 199 5.56 -8.64 -6.69
C ASN A 199 6.00 -7.44 -7.54
N ILE A 200 7.30 -7.18 -7.63
CA ILE A 200 7.89 -6.14 -8.48
C ILE A 200 8.40 -6.79 -9.76
N LYS A 201 7.93 -6.30 -10.92
CA LYS A 201 8.24 -6.85 -12.25
C LYS A 201 9.24 -5.98 -13.00
N GLU A 202 10.12 -6.62 -13.75
CA GLU A 202 10.97 -5.94 -14.76
C GLU A 202 10.10 -5.15 -15.74
N ASN A 203 10.55 -3.96 -16.12
CA ASN A 203 9.88 -3.16 -17.14
C ASN A 203 10.11 -3.76 -18.53
N MET A 204 9.03 -4.10 -19.22
CA MET A 204 9.09 -4.56 -20.60
C MET A 204 9.07 -3.36 -21.56
N TYR A 205 10.11 -3.25 -22.37
CA TYR A 205 10.24 -2.22 -23.41
C TYR A 205 10.06 -2.84 -24.80
N ASP A 206 9.29 -2.16 -25.65
CA ASP A 206 8.96 -2.61 -27.00
C ASP A 206 8.92 -1.41 -27.97
N SER A 207 9.14 -1.64 -29.25
CA SER A 207 9.31 -0.60 -30.28
C SER A 207 8.67 -1.05 -31.59
N ARG A 208 7.54 -0.43 -31.94
CA ARG A 208 6.72 -0.77 -33.12
C ARG A 208 6.77 0.34 -34.15
N ILE A 209 6.60 0.01 -35.43
CA ILE A 209 6.38 0.98 -36.51
C ILE A 209 5.00 0.70 -37.11
N GLY A 210 4.28 1.76 -37.50
CA GLY A 210 2.89 1.65 -37.95
C GLY A 210 2.27 3.00 -38.24
N TYR A 211 1.04 2.98 -38.77
CA TYR A 211 0.29 4.19 -39.09
C TYR A 211 -0.63 4.56 -37.92
N VAL A 212 -0.42 5.74 -37.33
CA VAL A 212 -1.37 6.32 -36.37
C VAL A 212 -2.59 6.82 -37.16
N LYS A 213 -3.66 6.04 -37.19
CA LYS A 213 -4.89 6.35 -37.94
C LYS A 213 -5.76 7.39 -37.23
N ASP A 214 -5.77 7.38 -35.90
CA ASP A 214 -6.40 8.44 -35.10
C ASP A 214 -5.71 8.57 -33.75
N ILE A 215 -5.92 9.72 -33.10
CA ILE A 215 -5.54 9.97 -31.71
C ILE A 215 -6.67 10.75 -31.03
N TYR A 216 -7.11 10.25 -29.88
CA TYR A 216 -8.27 10.75 -29.14
C TYR A 216 -8.04 10.61 -27.62
N THR A 217 -9.00 11.14 -26.85
CA THR A 217 -9.00 11.05 -25.39
C THR A 217 -10.35 10.52 -24.96
N ASP A 218 -10.37 9.52 -24.09
CA ASP A 218 -11.57 9.07 -23.37
C ASP A 218 -11.26 9.04 -21.87
N ASN A 219 -12.21 9.47 -21.02
CA ASN A 219 -12.07 9.48 -19.55
C ASN A 219 -10.72 10.06 -19.02
N ASN A 220 -10.18 11.09 -19.68
CA ASN A 220 -8.86 11.71 -19.42
C ASN A 220 -7.62 10.78 -19.63
N VAL A 221 -7.78 9.72 -20.41
CA VAL A 221 -6.71 8.84 -20.90
C VAL A 221 -6.60 9.02 -22.43
N ILE A 222 -5.37 9.07 -22.95
CA ILE A 222 -5.11 9.25 -24.38
C ILE A 222 -4.99 7.87 -25.03
N TYR A 223 -5.58 7.73 -26.23
CA TYR A 223 -5.54 6.51 -27.02
C TYR A 223 -5.13 6.82 -28.47
N ILE A 224 -4.35 5.91 -29.07
CA ILE A 224 -4.12 5.87 -30.53
C ILE A 224 -4.78 4.66 -31.16
N SER A 225 -5.32 4.84 -32.36
CA SER A 225 -5.62 3.75 -33.30
C SER A 225 -4.40 3.56 -34.22
N PHE A 226 -3.85 2.35 -34.27
CA PHE A 226 -2.55 2.07 -34.89
C PHE A 226 -2.60 0.80 -35.74
N ASP A 227 -2.25 0.93 -37.02
CA ASP A 227 -2.01 -0.21 -37.90
C ASP A 227 -0.51 -0.53 -37.88
N GLU A 228 -0.12 -1.63 -37.24
CA GLU A 228 1.28 -2.09 -37.23
C GLU A 228 1.76 -2.45 -38.65
N VAL A 229 3.03 -2.17 -38.96
CA VAL A 229 3.67 -2.56 -40.22
C VAL A 229 5.08 -3.08 -39.98
N GLU A 230 5.53 -3.97 -40.87
CA GLU A 230 6.93 -4.37 -40.91
C GLU A 230 7.69 -3.33 -41.75
N PHE A 231 8.70 -2.69 -41.14
CA PHE A 231 9.50 -1.63 -41.74
C PHE A 231 10.93 -2.12 -41.92
N TYR A 232 11.36 -2.28 -43.17
CA TYR A 232 12.68 -2.79 -43.54
C TYR A 232 13.48 -1.71 -44.28
N THR A 233 14.81 -1.78 -44.20
CA THR A 233 15.76 -0.88 -44.89
C THR A 233 16.93 -1.66 -45.47
N GLY A 234 17.58 -1.16 -46.52
CA GLY A 234 18.75 -1.80 -47.11
C GLY A 234 18.46 -3.17 -47.73
N GLU A 235 19.38 -4.12 -47.53
CA GLU A 235 19.26 -5.47 -48.10
C GLU A 235 17.97 -6.19 -47.67
N ASP A 236 17.51 -6.00 -46.43
CA ASP A 236 16.25 -6.59 -45.93
C ASP A 236 15.03 -6.02 -46.68
N ALA A 237 15.01 -4.73 -46.99
CA ALA A 237 13.94 -4.13 -47.79
C ALA A 237 13.82 -4.81 -49.15
N LEU A 238 14.96 -5.07 -49.80
CA LEU A 238 15.00 -5.77 -51.08
C LEU A 238 14.63 -7.25 -50.98
N VAL A 239 15.03 -7.94 -49.90
CA VAL A 239 14.67 -9.35 -49.65
C VAL A 239 13.16 -9.49 -49.46
N GLU A 240 12.54 -8.63 -48.65
CA GLU A 240 11.12 -8.72 -48.32
C GLU A 240 10.23 -8.21 -49.46
N ALA A 241 10.61 -7.12 -50.14
CA ALA A 241 9.92 -6.66 -51.34
C ALA A 241 9.95 -7.70 -52.48
N LYS A 242 10.98 -8.56 -52.56
CA LYS A 242 11.02 -9.68 -53.53
C LYS A 242 9.95 -10.74 -53.25
N LYS A 243 9.74 -11.13 -51.98
CA LYS A 243 8.70 -12.12 -51.60
C LYS A 243 7.30 -11.64 -51.98
N ASP A 244 7.07 -10.34 -51.86
CA ASP A 244 5.76 -9.71 -52.08
C ASP A 244 5.54 -9.28 -53.55
N ASN A 245 6.52 -9.55 -54.44
CA ASN A 245 6.55 -9.10 -55.83
C ASN A 245 6.43 -7.57 -55.97
N LYS A 246 7.08 -6.83 -55.06
CA LYS A 246 7.17 -5.36 -55.00
C LYS A 246 8.55 -4.80 -55.39
N ALA A 247 9.59 -5.62 -55.33
CA ALA A 247 10.91 -5.24 -55.82
C ALA A 247 10.86 -4.98 -57.33
N ILE A 248 11.45 -3.87 -57.76
CA ILE A 248 11.50 -3.45 -59.16
C ILE A 248 12.65 -4.18 -59.84
N LYS A 249 12.44 -4.63 -61.09
CA LYS A 249 13.47 -5.29 -61.89
C LYS A 249 13.95 -4.34 -62.98
N GLU A 250 15.25 -4.06 -62.99
CA GLU A 250 15.90 -3.17 -63.96
C GLU A 250 16.24 -3.89 -65.28
N GLU A 251 16.59 -3.13 -66.31
CA GLU A 251 16.88 -3.65 -67.67
C GLU A 251 18.06 -4.63 -67.70
N ASP A 252 19.05 -4.46 -66.82
CA ASP A 252 20.20 -5.35 -66.66
C ASP A 252 19.86 -6.68 -65.94
N GLY A 253 18.65 -6.80 -65.42
CA GLY A 253 18.15 -7.95 -64.70
C GLY A 253 18.37 -7.93 -63.18
N THR A 254 18.99 -6.88 -62.64
CA THR A 254 19.05 -6.65 -61.19
C THR A 254 17.68 -6.32 -60.61
N TYR A 255 17.58 -6.32 -59.28
CA TYR A 255 16.36 -5.91 -58.57
C TYR A 255 16.72 -4.85 -57.53
N ILE A 256 15.88 -3.82 -57.44
CA ILE A 256 16.02 -2.71 -56.49
C ILE A 256 14.71 -2.44 -55.73
N VAL A 257 14.81 -1.61 -54.70
CA VAL A 257 13.69 -0.91 -54.07
C VAL A 257 14.07 0.57 -54.02
N TYR A 258 13.17 1.47 -54.41
CA TYR A 258 13.46 2.91 -54.33
C TYR A 258 13.57 3.37 -52.88
N ASP A 259 14.32 4.45 -52.66
CA ASP A 259 14.49 5.11 -51.36
C ASP A 259 15.09 4.22 -50.24
N ASP A 260 15.60 3.03 -50.61
CA ASP A 260 16.25 2.02 -49.74
C ASP A 260 15.42 1.50 -48.55
N TYR A 261 14.09 1.59 -48.65
CA TYR A 261 13.17 1.10 -47.61
C TYR A 261 11.96 0.34 -48.17
N TYR A 262 11.42 -0.61 -47.42
CA TYR A 262 10.18 -1.31 -47.76
C TYR A 262 9.24 -1.37 -46.55
N ILE A 263 7.97 -0.99 -46.77
CA ILE A 263 6.90 -1.10 -45.78
C ILE A 263 5.97 -2.22 -46.22
N ARG A 264 5.94 -3.30 -45.45
CA ARG A 264 4.98 -4.40 -45.61
C ARG A 264 3.83 -4.23 -44.62
N ASN A 265 2.61 -4.26 -45.15
CA ASN A 265 1.38 -4.37 -44.36
C ASN A 265 0.57 -5.56 -44.90
N SER A 266 0.91 -6.76 -44.44
CA SER A 266 0.27 -8.02 -44.87
C SER A 266 -1.03 -8.34 -44.12
N VAL A 267 -1.25 -7.70 -42.97
CA VAL A 267 -2.43 -7.90 -42.10
C VAL A 267 -2.89 -6.53 -41.61
N VAL A 268 -3.93 -5.98 -42.26
CA VAL A 268 -4.52 -4.69 -41.88
C VAL A 268 -5.44 -4.89 -40.66
N GLU A 269 -4.82 -4.92 -39.47
CA GLU A 269 -5.49 -4.94 -38.17
C GLU A 269 -5.20 -3.64 -37.41
N THR A 270 -6.19 -2.76 -37.30
CA THR A 270 -6.11 -1.55 -36.47
C THR A 270 -6.24 -1.92 -35.00
N LYS A 271 -5.17 -1.74 -34.23
CA LYS A 271 -5.15 -1.94 -32.77
C LYS A 271 -5.37 -0.61 -32.06
N VAL A 272 -5.77 -0.67 -30.79
CA VAL A 272 -5.89 0.50 -29.92
C VAL A 272 -4.87 0.36 -28.80
N TYR A 273 -4.06 1.40 -28.58
CA TYR A 273 -3.09 1.45 -27.50
C TYR A 273 -3.36 2.63 -26.57
N GLU A 274 -3.24 2.37 -25.27
CA GLU A 274 -3.17 3.42 -24.26
C GLU A 274 -1.85 4.18 -24.35
N VAL A 275 -1.91 5.49 -24.14
CA VAL A 275 -0.78 6.41 -24.24
C VAL A 275 -0.54 7.08 -22.89
N SER A 276 0.72 7.08 -22.46
CA SER A 276 1.17 7.70 -21.22
C SER A 276 0.79 9.19 -21.17
N LYS A 277 0.50 9.68 -19.96
CA LYS A 277 0.25 11.11 -19.73
C LYS A 277 1.50 11.97 -19.96
N ASP A 278 2.68 11.38 -19.79
CA ASP A 278 3.99 11.99 -19.99
C ASP A 278 4.60 11.63 -21.36
N VAL A 279 3.78 11.25 -22.33
CA VAL A 279 4.23 10.82 -23.67
C VAL A 279 5.02 11.91 -24.42
N ALA A 280 6.18 11.54 -24.96
CA ALA A 280 6.87 12.36 -25.94
C ALA A 280 6.21 12.21 -27.32
N MET A 281 5.58 13.26 -27.84
CA MET A 281 5.04 13.29 -29.21
C MET A 281 5.96 14.10 -30.11
N ASN A 282 6.58 13.48 -31.11
CA ASN A 282 7.61 14.10 -31.95
C ASN A 282 7.23 14.08 -33.43
N LEU A 283 7.21 15.25 -34.04
CA LEU A 283 7.08 15.43 -35.49
C LEU A 283 8.44 15.80 -36.09
N LEU A 284 8.60 15.64 -37.41
CA LEU A 284 9.81 16.14 -38.10
C LEU A 284 9.73 17.67 -38.17
N ALA A 285 10.85 18.37 -38.00
CA ALA A 285 10.81 19.82 -37.80
C ALA A 285 10.19 20.62 -38.96
N TYR A 286 10.32 20.13 -40.21
CA TYR A 286 9.65 20.71 -41.39
C TYR A 286 8.12 20.52 -41.40
N GLU A 287 7.60 19.52 -40.66
CA GLU A 287 6.15 19.26 -40.53
C GLU A 287 5.50 20.23 -39.52
N VAL A 288 6.30 20.74 -38.57
CA VAL A 288 5.89 21.76 -37.59
C VAL A 288 6.09 23.17 -38.12
N ASN A 289 7.21 23.44 -38.80
CA ASN A 289 7.52 24.71 -39.45
C ASN A 289 8.04 24.49 -40.89
N PRO A 290 7.25 24.78 -41.94
CA PRO A 290 7.65 24.62 -43.33
C PRO A 290 8.91 25.41 -43.74
N ASP A 291 9.28 26.48 -43.03
CA ASP A 291 10.50 27.25 -43.30
C ASP A 291 11.77 26.54 -42.77
N ASN A 292 11.62 25.43 -42.05
CA ASN A 292 12.70 24.71 -41.39
C ASN A 292 13.02 23.38 -42.09
N ASN A 293 13.94 23.41 -43.06
CA ASN A 293 14.36 22.26 -43.89
C ASN A 293 15.17 21.17 -43.14
N LYS A 294 14.89 20.92 -41.85
CA LYS A 294 15.56 19.93 -41.00
C LYS A 294 14.68 18.70 -40.79
N ILE A 295 15.32 17.53 -40.81
CA ILE A 295 14.72 16.23 -40.44
C ILE A 295 14.82 15.94 -38.93
N ASP A 296 15.39 16.86 -38.15
CA ASP A 296 15.46 16.77 -36.68
C ASP A 296 14.05 16.61 -36.08
N PHE A 297 13.92 15.86 -34.98
CA PHE A 297 12.66 15.77 -34.25
C PHE A 297 12.37 17.05 -33.46
N GLN A 298 11.12 17.50 -33.54
CA GLN A 298 10.57 18.52 -32.67
C GLN A 298 9.43 17.92 -31.83
N THR A 299 9.59 17.93 -30.50
CA THR A 299 8.54 17.55 -29.56
C THR A 299 7.42 18.59 -29.60
N VAL A 300 6.18 18.10 -29.65
CA VAL A 300 4.95 18.90 -29.78
C VAL A 300 3.92 18.47 -28.72
N ASN A 301 2.91 19.32 -28.48
CA ASN A 301 1.80 18.96 -27.60
C ASN A 301 0.72 18.14 -28.31
N TYR A 302 -0.17 17.53 -27.53
CA TYR A 302 -1.30 16.73 -27.99
C TYR A 302 -2.10 17.40 -29.12
N ASP A 303 -2.50 18.67 -28.95
CA ASP A 303 -3.30 19.39 -29.96
C ASP A 303 -2.57 19.54 -31.31
N THR A 304 -1.25 19.71 -31.28
CA THR A 304 -0.44 19.89 -32.49
C THR A 304 -0.23 18.55 -33.19
N PHE A 305 0.10 17.49 -32.42
CA PHE A 305 0.18 16.14 -32.97
C PHE A 305 -1.16 15.67 -33.53
N LYS A 306 -2.26 15.90 -32.81
CA LYS A 306 -3.62 15.57 -33.27
C LYS A 306 -3.98 16.30 -34.57
N LYS A 307 -3.65 17.59 -34.72
CA LYS A 307 -3.88 18.34 -35.97
C LYS A 307 -3.10 17.75 -37.14
N HIS A 308 -1.89 17.24 -36.92
CA HIS A 308 -1.12 16.52 -37.95
C HIS A 308 -1.81 15.21 -38.37
N ILE A 309 -2.25 14.39 -37.41
CA ILE A 309 -3.00 13.15 -37.69
C ILE A 309 -4.33 13.46 -38.40
N ASP A 310 -5.13 14.41 -37.89
CA ASP A 310 -6.43 14.80 -38.46
C ASP A 310 -6.30 15.35 -39.89
N LYS A 311 -5.18 16.00 -40.24
CA LYS A 311 -4.86 16.49 -41.59
C LYS A 311 -4.66 15.36 -42.61
N TYR A 312 -4.08 14.24 -42.20
CA TYR A 312 -3.67 13.16 -43.13
C TYR A 312 -4.52 11.88 -43.03
N LYS A 313 -5.26 11.63 -41.94
CA LYS A 313 -6.07 10.39 -41.74
C LYS A 313 -7.22 10.14 -42.74
N LYS A 314 -7.45 11.08 -43.66
CA LYS A 314 -8.40 10.94 -44.79
C LYS A 314 -7.73 11.10 -46.17
N ASN A 315 -6.41 11.21 -46.22
CA ASN A 315 -5.64 11.46 -47.43
C ASN A 315 -4.76 10.25 -47.76
N THR A 316 -5.32 9.32 -48.54
CA THR A 316 -4.63 8.10 -49.00
C THR A 316 -3.38 8.39 -49.83
N SER A 317 -3.29 9.55 -50.48
CA SER A 317 -2.09 9.98 -51.22
C SER A 317 -0.97 10.53 -50.32
N ALA A 318 -1.20 10.69 -49.02
CA ALA A 318 -0.23 11.21 -48.05
C ALA A 318 -0.07 10.33 -46.80
N GLU A 319 -0.45 9.04 -46.88
CA GLU A 319 -0.48 8.13 -45.72
C GLU A 319 0.91 7.93 -45.06
N ARG A 320 2.02 8.09 -45.81
CA ARG A 320 3.41 8.15 -45.27
C ARG A 320 3.57 9.19 -44.15
N ALA A 321 2.72 10.22 -44.08
CA ALA A 321 2.74 11.24 -43.02
C ALA A 321 2.17 10.75 -41.67
N LEU A 322 1.44 9.63 -41.65
CA LEU A 322 0.90 9.01 -40.43
C LEU A 322 1.84 7.93 -39.84
N LEU A 323 2.88 7.55 -40.60
CA LEU A 323 3.83 6.52 -40.18
C LEU A 323 4.64 7.02 -38.99
N CYS A 324 4.59 6.28 -37.88
CA CYS A 324 5.26 6.60 -36.64
C CYS A 324 5.97 5.37 -36.08
N LYS A 325 7.13 5.60 -35.48
CA LYS A 325 7.74 4.71 -34.49
C LYS A 325 7.07 4.99 -33.14
N VAL A 326 6.70 3.93 -32.44
CA VAL A 326 6.00 3.93 -31.17
C VAL A 326 6.83 3.13 -30.19
N ASP A 327 7.42 3.81 -29.21
CA ASP A 327 8.17 3.19 -28.11
C ASP A 327 7.23 3.01 -26.92
N MET A 328 7.26 1.82 -26.33
CA MET A 328 6.31 1.36 -25.32
C MET A 328 7.02 0.93 -24.04
N LYS A 329 6.37 1.18 -22.89
CA LYS A 329 6.75 0.66 -21.57
C LYS A 329 5.53 -0.08 -21.01
N ASN A 330 5.69 -1.37 -20.71
CA ASN A 330 4.64 -2.25 -20.17
C ASN A 330 3.32 -2.21 -20.98
N SER A 331 3.43 -2.25 -22.31
CA SER A 331 2.32 -2.16 -23.28
C SER A 331 1.57 -0.81 -23.32
N ILE A 332 2.03 0.22 -22.60
CA ILE A 332 1.57 1.60 -22.72
C ILE A 332 2.56 2.38 -23.58
N VAL A 333 2.06 3.25 -24.47
CA VAL A 333 2.91 4.07 -25.33
C VAL A 333 3.59 5.18 -24.53
N ALA A 334 4.93 5.20 -24.54
CA ALA A 334 5.77 6.17 -23.85
C ALA A 334 6.33 7.26 -24.79
N SER A 335 6.50 6.96 -26.08
CA SER A 335 6.88 7.94 -27.10
C SER A 335 6.24 7.61 -28.44
N ILE A 336 5.82 8.63 -29.18
CA ILE A 336 5.34 8.56 -30.56
C ILE A 336 6.20 9.50 -31.39
N SER A 337 7.03 8.97 -32.29
CA SER A 337 7.92 9.75 -33.14
C SER A 337 7.63 9.45 -34.60
N ARG A 338 7.52 10.49 -35.44
CA ARG A 338 7.35 10.32 -36.89
C ARG A 338 8.46 9.45 -37.48
N GLN A 339 8.09 8.38 -38.18
CA GLN A 339 9.08 7.56 -38.87
C GLN A 339 9.51 8.31 -40.13
N PHE A 340 10.79 8.72 -40.17
CA PHE A 340 11.37 9.26 -41.39
C PHE A 340 11.45 8.17 -42.47
N THR A 341 11.14 8.56 -43.69
CA THR A 341 11.25 7.77 -44.92
C THR A 341 11.89 8.70 -45.94
N PRO A 342 13.02 8.33 -46.58
CA PRO A 342 13.69 9.19 -47.57
C PRO A 342 12.78 9.69 -48.69
#